data_AF-A0A0K8PGD5-F1
#
_entry.id   AF-A0A0K8PGD5-F1
#
_cell.length_a   1.000
_cell.length_b   1.000
_cell.length_c   1.000
_cell.angle_alpha   90.00
_cell.angle_beta   90.00
_cell.angle_gamma   90.00
#
_symmetry.space_group_name_H-M   'P 1'
#
loop_
_entity.id
_entity.type
_entity.pdbx_description
1 polymer ?
#
loop_
_entity_poly.entity_id
_entity_poly.type
_entity_poly.pdbx_seq_one_letter_code
_entity_poly.pdbx_strand_id
1 'polypeptide(L)'
;MNDLTPFDEITAKLPQLSAFQAVWNEAEELLTETHPEGFEVEEIGRIAFDCLPDEEKPAALDALFYCWWTALQSDRERRAAFEAMGGAL
;
A
#
# COMPACT_ATOMS: atom_id res chain seq x y z
N MET A 1 12.96 -22.65 -26.65
CA MET A 1 11.78 -22.99 -25.84
C MET A 1 12.20 -22.78 -24.40
N ASN A 2 11.66 -21.77 -23.74
CA ASN A 2 11.92 -21.55 -22.32
C ASN A 2 10.92 -22.43 -21.58
N ASP A 3 11.35 -23.60 -21.10
CA ASP A 3 10.51 -24.47 -20.28
C ASP A 3 10.35 -23.83 -18.90
N LEU A 4 9.35 -22.95 -18.81
CA LEU A 4 8.87 -22.46 -17.53
C LEU A 4 8.31 -23.65 -16.75
N THR A 5 8.68 -23.76 -15.48
CA THR A 5 8.15 -24.81 -14.64
C THR A 5 6.65 -24.55 -14.40
N PRO A 6 5.84 -25.57 -14.07
CA PRO A 6 4.45 -25.36 -13.67
C PRO A 6 4.29 -24.35 -12.53
N PHE A 7 5.30 -24.23 -11.65
CA PHE A 7 5.34 -23.22 -10.60
C PHE A 7 5.47 -21.79 -11.16
N ASP A 8 6.33 -21.58 -12.16
CA ASP A 8 6.50 -20.28 -12.82
C ASP A 8 5.23 -19.87 -13.58
N GLU A 9 4.54 -20.81 -14.22
CA GLU A 9 3.27 -20.54 -14.91
C GLU A 9 2.13 -20.13 -13.97
N ILE A 10 2.11 -20.71 -12.77
CA ILE A 10 1.12 -20.40 -11.74
C ILE A 10 1.42 -19.04 -11.11
N THR A 11 2.68 -18.80 -10.73
CA THR A 11 3.09 -17.57 -10.05
C THR A 11 3.10 -16.35 -10.98
N ALA A 12 3.30 -16.53 -12.28
CA ALA A 12 3.17 -15.46 -13.27
C ALA A 12 1.76 -14.85 -13.35
N LYS A 13 0.73 -15.56 -12.89
CA LYS A 13 -0.66 -15.08 -12.84
C LYS A 13 -1.00 -14.38 -11.53
N LEU A 14 -0.12 -14.43 -10.54
CA LEU A 14 -0.34 -13.76 -9.27
C LEU A 14 -0.05 -12.27 -9.40
N PRO A 15 -0.76 -11.41 -8.66
CA PRO A 15 -0.42 -10.00 -8.56
C PRO A 15 1.02 -9.85 -8.10
N GLN A 16 1.84 -9.15 -8.88
CA GLN A 16 3.20 -8.84 -8.48
C GLN A 16 3.13 -7.68 -7.48
N LEU A 17 3.39 -8.00 -6.21
CA LEU A 17 3.53 -6.99 -5.18
C LEU A 17 4.87 -6.28 -5.32
N SER A 18 4.89 -4.97 -5.10
CA SER A 18 6.15 -4.27 -4.93
C SER A 18 6.86 -4.72 -3.65
N ALA A 19 8.18 -4.54 -3.58
CA ALA A 19 8.94 -4.81 -2.36
C ALA A 19 8.32 -4.10 -1.15
N PHE A 20 7.89 -2.84 -1.33
CA PHE A 20 7.22 -2.07 -0.30
C PHE A 20 5.87 -2.65 0.13
N GLN A 21 5.06 -3.15 -0.80
CA GLN A 21 3.78 -3.78 -0.47
C GLN A 21 3.96 -5.09 0.30
N ALA A 22 4.99 -5.87 -0.04
CA ALA A 22 5.30 -7.09 0.71
C ALA A 22 5.65 -6.78 2.17
N VAL A 23 6.60 -5.86 2.41
CA VAL A 23 6.99 -5.49 3.77
C VAL A 23 5.91 -4.72 4.54
N TRP A 24 5.02 -4.01 3.84
CA TRP A 24 3.85 -3.40 4.45
C TRP A 24 2.91 -4.45 5.05
N ASN A 25 2.57 -5.49 4.28
CA ASN A 25 1.71 -6.56 4.75
C ASN A 25 2.34 -7.31 5.93
N GLU A 26 3.65 -7.61 5.86
CA GLU A 26 4.37 -8.25 6.97
C GLU A 26 4.38 -7.37 8.23
N ALA A 27 4.55 -6.05 8.09
CA ALA A 27 4.51 -5.13 9.21
C ALA A 27 3.10 -5.01 9.84
N GLU A 28 2.04 -5.05 9.02
CA GLU A 28 0.65 -5.07 9.49
C GLU A 28 0.34 -6.36 10.25
N GLU A 29 0.75 -7.52 9.73
CA GLU A 29 0.60 -8.81 10.41
C GLU A 29 1.34 -8.81 11.75
N LEU A 30 2.59 -8.35 11.77
CA LEU A 30 3.38 -8.23 12.99
C LEU A 30 2.69 -7.36 14.05
N LEU A 31 2.22 -6.16 13.68
CA LEU A 31 1.57 -5.24 14.61
C LEU A 31 0.22 -5.80 15.09
N THR A 32 -0.53 -6.49 14.24
CA THR A 32 -1.78 -7.15 14.62
C THR A 32 -1.56 -8.25 15.67
N GLU A 33 -0.48 -9.01 15.54
CA GLU A 33 -0.13 -10.05 16.51
C GLU A 33 0.45 -9.49 17.82
N THR A 34 1.25 -8.43 17.75
CA THR A 34 2.00 -7.91 18.89
C THR A 34 1.27 -6.82 19.67
N HIS A 35 0.36 -6.09 19.03
CA HIS A 35 -0.39 -4.97 19.59
C HIS A 35 -1.91 -5.15 19.38
N PRO A 36 -2.54 -6.15 20.03
CA PRO A 36 -3.98 -6.38 19.92
C PRO A 36 -4.82 -5.22 20.48
N GLU A 37 -4.23 -4.34 21.29
CA GLU A 37 -4.82 -3.09 21.76
C GLU A 37 -5.01 -2.03 20.66
N GLY A 38 -4.37 -2.23 19.49
CA GLY A 38 -4.38 -1.33 18.36
C GLY A 38 -3.04 -0.63 18.13
N PHE A 39 -2.86 -0.12 16.91
CA PHE A 39 -1.67 0.57 16.44
C PHE A 39 -2.05 1.62 15.41
N GLU A 40 -1.20 2.63 15.22
CA GLU A 40 -1.42 3.64 14.19
C GLU A 40 -0.92 3.13 12.83
N VAL A 41 -1.61 3.48 11.75
CA VAL A 41 -1.23 3.07 10.38
C VAL A 41 0.17 3.58 9.99
N GLU A 42 0.58 4.71 10.56
CA GLU A 42 1.92 5.26 10.37
C GLU A 42 3.03 4.33 10.89
N GLU A 43 2.73 3.49 11.89
CA GLU A 43 3.68 2.51 12.42
C GLU A 43 3.97 1.40 11.41
N ILE A 44 2.94 0.92 10.69
CA ILE A 44 3.12 -0.03 9.59
C ILE A 44 4.08 0.57 8.56
N GLY A 45 3.79 1.81 8.11
CA GLY A 45 4.60 2.49 7.10
C GLY A 45 6.04 2.71 7.53
N ARG A 46 6.27 2.99 8.81
CA ARG A 46 7.61 3.19 9.36
C ARG A 46 8.41 1.89 9.38
N ILE A 47 7.82 0.81 9.89
CA ILE A 47 8.44 -0.52 9.94
C ILE A 47 8.74 -1.00 8.50
N ALA A 48 7.76 -0.90 7.61
CA ALA A 48 7.90 -1.26 6.20
C ALA A 48 9.04 -0.49 5.54
N PHE A 49 9.13 0.82 5.76
CA PHE A 49 10.17 1.65 5.17
C PHE A 49 11.57 1.39 5.75
N ASP A 50 11.67 1.14 7.06
CA ASP A 50 12.92 0.83 7.74
C ASP A 50 13.48 -0.53 7.30
N CYS A 51 12.62 -1.51 7.00
CA CYS A 51 13.00 -2.84 6.51
C CYS A 51 13.39 -2.87 5.03
N LEU A 52 13.10 -1.81 4.25
CA LEU A 52 13.44 -1.79 2.83
C LEU A 52 14.96 -1.61 2.60
N PRO A 53 15.52 -2.28 1.58
CA PRO A 53 16.83 -1.93 1.04
C PRO A 53 16.87 -0.46 0.62
N ASP A 54 18.01 0.20 0.83
CA ASP A 54 18.17 1.63 0.51
C ASP A 54 17.91 1.97 -0.96
N GLU A 55 18.11 1.01 -1.86
CA GLU A 55 17.83 1.12 -3.30
C GLU A 55 16.33 1.15 -3.65
N GLU A 56 15.49 0.53 -2.83
CA GLU A 56 14.03 0.46 -3.02
C GLU A 56 13.30 1.62 -2.33
N LYS A 57 13.94 2.29 -1.36
CA LYS A 57 13.35 3.42 -0.63
C LYS A 57 12.85 4.56 -1.52
N PRO A 58 13.55 4.98 -2.59
CA PRO A 58 13.03 6.00 -3.51
C PRO A 58 11.70 5.58 -4.17
N ALA A 59 11.62 4.34 -4.66
CA ALA A 59 10.41 3.81 -5.28
C ALA A 59 9.24 3.69 -4.28
N ALA A 60 9.54 3.34 -3.03
CA ALA A 60 8.56 3.31 -1.96
C ALA A 60 8.03 4.71 -1.63
N LEU A 61 8.89 5.73 -1.59
CA LEU A 61 8.47 7.12 -1.39
C LEU A 61 7.58 7.62 -2.54
N ASP A 62 7.93 7.29 -3.78
CA ASP A 62 7.10 7.63 -4.94
C ASP A 62 5.71 6.99 -4.84
N ALA A 63 5.65 5.71 -4.45
CA ALA A 63 4.39 5.00 -4.25
C ALA A 63 3.55 5.63 -3.12
N LEU A 64 4.17 5.96 -1.98
CA LEU A 64 3.51 6.64 -0.86
C LEU A 64 2.97 8.02 -1.27
N PHE A 65 3.78 8.81 -1.98
CA PHE A 65 3.38 10.12 -2.47
C PHE A 65 2.21 10.03 -3.45
N TYR A 66 2.27 9.10 -4.41
CA TYR A 66 1.21 8.90 -5.39
C TYR A 66 -0.09 8.44 -4.74
N CYS A 67 -0.03 7.51 -3.78
CA CYS A 67 -1.18 7.07 -2.99
C CYS A 67 -1.81 8.23 -2.21
N TRP A 68 -0.99 9.02 -1.50
CA TRP A 68 -1.46 10.20 -0.77
C TRP A 68 -2.13 11.22 -1.70
N TRP A 69 -1.50 11.54 -2.83
CA TRP A 69 -2.05 12.48 -3.79
C TRP A 69 -3.39 12.00 -4.34
N THR A 70 -3.49 10.73 -4.70
CA THR A 70 -4.72 10.11 -5.23
C THR A 70 -5.84 10.15 -4.19
N ALA A 71 -5.53 9.83 -2.92
CA ALA A 71 -6.49 9.91 -1.82
C ALA A 71 -6.99 11.35 -1.62
N LEU A 72 -6.08 12.34 -1.66
CA LEU A 72 -6.43 13.75 -1.56
C LEU A 72 -7.32 14.22 -2.71
N GLN A 73 -7.02 13.82 -3.96
CA GLN A 73 -7.88 14.14 -5.10
C GLN A 73 -9.25 13.49 -4.98
N SER A 74 -9.31 12.21 -4.60
CA SER A 74 -10.58 11.50 -4.39
C SER A 74 -11.44 12.13 -3.30
N ASP A 75 -10.83 12.59 -2.20
CA ASP A 75 -11.53 13.33 -1.14
C ASP A 75 -12.08 14.67 -1.65
N ARG A 76 -11.31 15.42 -2.43
CA ARG A 76 -11.76 16.68 -3.06
C ARG A 76 -12.93 16.45 -4.02
N GLU A 77 -12.84 15.44 -4.87
CA GLU A 77 -13.90 15.07 -5.81
C GLU A 77 -15.18 14.66 -5.06
N ARG A 78 -15.03 13.88 -3.98
CA ARG A 78 -16.17 13.47 -3.14
C ARG A 78 -16.85 14.67 -2.47
N ARG A 79 -16.08 15.62 -1.96
CA ARG A 79 -16.61 16.86 -1.37
C ARG A 79 -17.32 17.72 -2.41
N ALA A 80 -16.70 17.92 -3.58
CA ALA A 80 -17.32 18.66 -4.68
C ALA A 80 -18.62 18.00 -5.15
N ALA A 81 -18.67 16.67 -5.21
CA ALA A 81 -19.89 15.93 -5.54
C ALA A 81 -20.99 16.13 -4.49
N PHE A 82 -20.64 16.11 -3.20
CA PHE A 82 -21.58 16.36 -2.10
C PHE A 82 -22.13 17.79 -2.13
N GLU A 83 -21.28 18.79 -2.39
CA GLU A 83 -21.68 20.20 -2.53
C GLU A 83 -22.56 20.43 -3.76
N ALA A 84 -22.23 19.81 -4.90
CA ALA A 84 -23.00 19.90 -6.14
C ALA A 84 -24.37 19.23 -6.05
N MET A 85 -24.52 18.19 -5.22
CA MET A 85 -25.82 17.59 -4.89
C MET A 85 -26.68 18.48 -3.97
N GLY A 86 -26.18 19.67 -3.60
CA GLY A 86 -26.87 20.65 -2.78
C GLY A 86 -26.97 20.14 -1.35
N GLY A 87 -25.90 20.31 -0.57
CA GLY A 87 -25.85 19.96 0.86
C GLY A 87 -27.09 20.45 1.59
N ALA A 88 -28.09 19.57 1.71
CA ALA A 88 -29.38 19.83 2.29
C ALA A 88 -29.53 18.90 3.50
N LEU A 89 -29.08 19.43 4.64
CA LEU A 89 -29.69 19.18 5.93
C LEU A 89 -30.09 20.53 6.52
#